data_AF-A0A953FVN8-F1
#
_entry.id   AF-A0A953FVN8-F1
#
_cell.length_a   1.000
_cell.length_b   1.000
_cell.length_c   1.000
_cell.angle_alpha   90.00
_cell.angle_beta   90.00
_cell.angle_gamma   90.00
#
_symmetry.space_group_name_H-M   'P 1'
#
loop_
_entity.id
_entity.type
_entity.pdbx_description
1 polymer ?
#
loop_
_entity_poly.entity_id
_entity_poly.type
_entity_poly.pdbx_seq_one_letter_code
_entity_poly.pdbx_strand_id
1 'polypeptide(L)'
;MKFWSNSEIPGANSHIPEKRLLAAVLQRAITDFLGGQGELRESAKAWLMEEECSDAPLTFSFICEALDLDLSGLRKAILMQAAAAPQLFAQEAAV
;
A
#
# COMPACT_ATOMS: atom_id res chain seq x y z
N MET A 1 -16.31 17.86 -29.96
CA MET A 1 -15.52 17.10 -28.97
C MET A 1 -16.44 16.73 -27.82
N LYS A 2 -16.63 15.43 -27.55
CA LYS A 2 -17.56 14.96 -26.50
C LYS A 2 -16.92 15.20 -25.13
N PHE A 3 -17.48 16.13 -24.37
CA PHE A 3 -17.19 16.35 -22.95
C PHE A 3 -17.64 15.12 -22.15
N TRP A 4 -16.71 14.47 -21.45
CA TRP A 4 -17.02 13.45 -20.46
C TRP A 4 -17.24 14.14 -19.11
N SER A 5 -18.37 14.83 -18.96
CA SER A 5 -18.77 15.39 -17.67
C SER A 5 -19.54 14.34 -16.88
N ASN A 6 -18.86 13.66 -15.96
CA ASN A 6 -19.50 12.83 -14.91
C ASN A 6 -20.11 13.73 -13.81
N SER A 7 -20.97 14.69 -14.18
CA SER A 7 -21.54 15.65 -13.22
C SER A 7 -22.76 15.12 -12.45
N GLU A 8 -23.19 13.88 -12.63
CA GLU A 8 -24.45 13.41 -12.04
C GLU A 8 -24.36 12.02 -11.42
N ILE A 9 -23.64 11.90 -10.30
CA ILE A 9 -23.82 10.75 -9.39
C ILE A 9 -24.32 11.28 -8.04
N PRO A 10 -25.64 11.25 -7.77
CA PRO A 10 -26.18 11.58 -6.47
C PRO A 10 -25.97 10.39 -5.53
N GLY A 11 -25.04 10.52 -4.58
CA GLY A 11 -24.76 9.53 -3.55
C GLY A 11 -23.74 10.04 -2.54
N ALA A 12 -24.25 10.61 -1.45
CA ALA A 12 -23.49 11.15 -0.34
C ALA A 12 -22.77 10.03 0.45
N ASN A 13 -21.52 9.75 0.08
CA ASN A 13 -20.41 9.36 0.95
C ASN A 13 -19.13 9.43 0.10
N SER A 14 -18.06 10.01 0.65
CA SER A 14 -16.84 10.49 0.01
C SER A 14 -15.98 9.44 -0.74
N HIS A 15 -16.52 8.79 -1.77
CA HIS A 15 -15.79 7.83 -2.59
C HIS A 15 -14.96 8.55 -3.66
N ILE A 16 -13.84 9.14 -3.24
CA ILE A 16 -12.86 9.75 -4.15
C ILE A 16 -12.13 8.61 -4.90
N PRO A 17 -12.35 8.42 -6.21
CA PRO A 17 -11.78 7.27 -6.95
C PRO A 17 -10.25 7.22 -6.88
N GLU A 18 -9.62 8.38 -6.88
CA GLU A 18 -8.17 8.53 -6.72
C GLU A 18 -7.69 7.92 -5.39
N LYS A 19 -8.29 8.29 -4.26
CA LYS A 19 -7.93 7.70 -2.95
C LYS A 19 -8.09 6.18 -2.92
N ARG A 20 -9.09 5.64 -3.61
CA ARG A 20 -9.27 4.18 -3.73
C ARG A 20 -8.14 3.53 -4.53
N LEU A 21 -7.69 4.15 -5.61
CA LEU A 21 -6.55 3.67 -6.38
C LEU A 21 -5.29 3.67 -5.53
N LEU A 22 -5.00 4.78 -4.83
CA LEU A 22 -3.82 4.88 -3.95
C LEU A 22 -3.84 3.82 -2.85
N ALA A 23 -4.99 3.63 -2.21
CA ALA A 23 -5.16 2.59 -1.20
C ALA A 23 -4.97 1.17 -1.78
N ALA A 24 -5.45 0.91 -2.99
CA ALA A 24 -5.28 -0.39 -3.65
C ALA A 24 -3.81 -0.66 -4.00
N VAL A 25 -3.07 0.34 -4.48
CA VAL A 25 -1.62 0.23 -4.75
C VAL A 25 -0.87 -0.08 -3.46
N LEU A 26 -1.15 0.67 -2.39
CA LEU A 26 -0.55 0.43 -1.07
C LEU A 26 -0.87 -0.97 -0.53
N GLN A 27 -2.14 -1.38 -0.59
CA GLN A 27 -2.58 -2.69 -0.13
C GLN A 27 -1.88 -3.81 -0.92
N ARG A 28 -1.70 -3.65 -2.23
CA ARG A 28 -0.98 -4.60 -3.06
C ARG A 28 0.47 -4.74 -2.63
N ALA A 29 1.19 -3.62 -2.49
CA ALA A 29 2.59 -3.63 -2.06
C ALA A 29 2.78 -4.27 -0.68
N ILE A 30 1.90 -3.96 0.29
CA ILE A 30 1.93 -4.58 1.62
C ILE A 30 1.68 -6.09 1.52
N THR A 31 0.69 -6.51 0.72
CA THR A 31 0.36 -7.93 0.54
C THR A 31 1.53 -8.70 -0.08
N ASP A 32 2.13 -8.13 -1.13
CA ASP A 32 3.28 -8.72 -1.81
C ASP A 32 4.51 -8.77 -0.90
N PHE A 33 4.73 -7.78 -0.03
CA PHE A 33 5.82 -7.79 0.93
C PHE A 33 5.63 -8.81 2.07
N LEU A 34 4.42 -8.91 2.61
CA LEU A 34 4.13 -9.77 3.76
C LEU A 34 3.93 -11.24 3.35
N GLY A 35 3.27 -11.50 2.22
CA GLY A 35 2.92 -12.84 1.75
C GLY A 35 3.70 -13.34 0.54
N GLY A 36 4.38 -12.45 -0.18
CA GLY A 36 5.16 -12.82 -1.36
C GLY A 36 6.49 -13.51 -1.03
N GLN A 37 7.10 -14.08 -2.07
CA GLN A 37 8.40 -14.76 -2.01
C GLN A 37 9.30 -14.30 -3.16
N GLY A 38 10.61 -14.47 -3.00
CA GLY A 38 11.60 -14.14 -4.02
C GLY A 38 11.50 -12.68 -4.49
N GLU A 39 11.58 -12.47 -5.80
CA GLU A 39 11.58 -11.14 -6.42
C GLU A 39 10.33 -10.31 -6.10
N LEU A 40 9.16 -10.95 -5.94
CA LEU A 40 7.92 -10.24 -5.61
C LEU A 40 8.02 -9.55 -4.25
N ARG A 41 8.59 -10.22 -3.25
CA ARG A 41 8.78 -9.66 -1.92
C ARG A 41 9.85 -8.58 -1.91
N GLU A 42 10.98 -8.81 -2.60
CA GLU A 42 12.09 -7.86 -2.62
C GLU A 42 11.73 -6.57 -3.38
N SER A 43 11.00 -6.67 -4.50
CA SER A 43 10.51 -5.48 -5.22
C SER A 43 9.52 -4.68 -4.38
N ALA A 44 8.56 -5.34 -3.72
CA ALA A 44 7.63 -4.67 -2.83
C ALA A 44 8.33 -4.00 -1.64
N LYS A 45 9.34 -4.65 -1.06
CA LYS A 45 10.18 -4.09 -0.01
C LYS A 45 10.92 -2.84 -0.48
N ALA A 46 11.55 -2.90 -1.65
CA ALA A 46 12.30 -1.78 -2.21
C ALA A 46 11.40 -0.55 -2.37
N TRP A 47 10.19 -0.73 -2.88
CA TRP A 47 9.22 0.35 -3.03
C TRP A 47 8.71 0.90 -1.67
N LEU A 48 8.38 0.03 -0.70
CA LEU A 48 7.90 0.46 0.63
C LEU A 48 8.97 1.22 1.42
N MET A 49 10.24 0.86 1.25
CA MET A 49 11.36 1.35 2.04
C MET A 49 12.21 2.39 1.29
N GLU A 50 11.76 2.89 0.14
CA GLU A 50 12.44 3.93 -0.63
C GLU A 50 12.63 5.20 0.22
N GLU A 51 13.86 5.55 0.56
CA GLU A 51 14.17 6.75 1.37
C GLU A 51 14.34 8.00 0.52
N GLU A 52 14.67 7.85 -0.76
CA GLU A 52 14.88 8.96 -1.66
C GLU A 52 13.55 9.53 -2.13
N CYS A 53 13.44 10.86 -2.10
CA CYS A 53 12.35 11.56 -2.76
C CYS A 53 12.61 11.51 -4.27
N SER A 54 12.10 10.47 -4.94
CA SER A 54 12.11 10.39 -6.39
C SER A 54 10.92 11.17 -6.96
N ASP A 55 11.11 11.79 -8.12
CA ASP A 55 10.02 12.43 -8.89
C ASP A 55 9.10 11.38 -9.57
N ALA A 56 9.24 10.10 -9.19
CA ALA A 56 8.41 9.04 -9.73
C ALA A 56 6.94 9.24 -9.27
N PRO A 57 5.96 9.02 -10.16
CA PRO A 57 4.57 9.02 -9.74
C PRO A 57 4.30 7.86 -8.78
N LEU A 58 3.38 8.06 -7.83
CA LEU A 58 2.92 7.02 -6.90
C LEU A 58 4.04 6.41 -6.03
N THR A 59 4.98 7.23 -5.56
CA THR A 59 5.91 6.80 -4.50
C THR A 59 5.16 6.46 -3.22
N PHE A 60 5.76 5.63 -2.37
CA PHE A 60 5.18 5.29 -1.08
C PHE A 60 4.93 6.53 -0.22
N SER A 61 5.86 7.50 -0.22
CA SER A 61 5.72 8.77 0.51
C SER A 61 4.54 9.59 -0.01
N PHE A 62 4.41 9.75 -1.33
CA PHE A 62 3.28 10.44 -1.96
C PHE A 62 1.94 9.79 -1.57
N ILE A 63 1.86 8.45 -1.60
CA ILE A 63 0.64 7.74 -1.23
C ILE A 63 0.30 7.95 0.25
N CYS A 64 1.29 7.92 1.14
CA CYS A 64 1.04 8.18 2.55
C CYS A 64 0.51 9.59 2.78
N GLU A 65 1.09 10.61 2.14
CA GLU A 65 0.62 11.99 2.21
C GLU A 65 -0.82 12.15 1.69
N ALA A 66 -1.10 11.62 0.49
CA ALA A 66 -2.41 11.72 -0.13
C ALA A 66 -3.54 10.98 0.64
N LEU A 67 -3.17 9.95 1.41
CA LEU A 67 -4.07 9.17 2.27
C LEU A 67 -4.07 9.61 3.73
N ASP A 68 -3.32 10.65 4.10
CA ASP A 68 -3.18 11.15 5.49
C ASP A 68 -2.69 10.05 6.46
N LEU A 69 -1.65 9.31 6.06
CA LEU A 69 -1.01 8.24 6.82
C LEU A 69 0.36 8.68 7.33
N ASP A 70 0.69 8.31 8.57
CA ASP A 70 2.04 8.48 9.11
C ASP A 70 3.02 7.52 8.42
N LEU A 71 3.89 8.09 7.58
CA LEU A 71 4.89 7.36 6.80
C LEU A 71 5.80 6.51 7.69
N SER A 72 6.37 7.09 8.74
CA SER A 72 7.33 6.40 9.60
C SER A 72 6.66 5.34 10.46
N GLY A 73 5.50 5.65 11.03
CA GLY A 73 4.69 4.71 11.79
C GLY A 73 4.23 3.52 10.96
N LEU A 74 3.75 3.77 9.72
CA LEU A 74 3.29 2.72 8.82
C LEU A 74 4.43 1.79 8.41
N ARG A 75 5.61 2.32 8.03
CA ARG A 75 6.80 1.50 7.75
C ARG A 75 7.16 0.59 8.92
N LYS A 76 7.20 1.16 10.12
CA LYS A 76 7.50 0.42 11.35
C LYS A 76 6.49 -0.70 11.57
N ALA A 77 5.19 -0.43 11.42
CA ALA A 77 4.15 -1.44 11.57
C ALA A 77 4.28 -2.59 10.56
N ILE A 78 4.51 -2.26 9.28
CA ILE A 78 4.71 -3.25 8.21
C ILE A 78 5.93 -4.13 8.50
N LEU A 79 7.06 -3.54 8.91
CA LEU A 79 8.28 -4.28 9.27
C LEU A 79 8.07 -5.19 10.49
N MET A 80 7.39 -4.71 11.52
CA MET A 80 7.04 -5.52 12.69
C MET A 80 6.17 -6.71 12.30
N GLN A 81 5.18 -6.50 11.43
CA GLN A 81 4.32 -7.58 10.94
C GLN A 81 5.09 -8.59 10.09
N ALA A 82 6.01 -8.13 9.22
CA ALA A 82 6.86 -9.00 8.42
C ALA A 82 7.78 -9.88 9.27
N ALA A 83 8.26 -9.35 10.40
CA ALA A 83 9.07 -10.09 11.37
C ALA A 83 8.25 -11.08 12.22
N ALA A 84 6.97 -10.79 12.46
CA ALA A 84 6.05 -11.68 13.19
C ALA A 84 5.45 -12.80 12.31
N ALA A 85 5.31 -12.58 11.00
CA ALA A 85 4.78 -13.54 10.04
C ALA A 85 5.40 -14.96 10.09
N PRO A 86 6.73 -15.16 10.29
CA PRO A 86 7.28 -16.51 10.44
C PRO A 86 6.74 -17.29 11.65
N GLN A 87 6.10 -16.64 12.63
CA GLN A 87 5.57 -17.30 13.83
C GLN A 87 4.15 -17.87 13.64
N LEU A 88 3.35 -17.33 12.71
CA LEU A 88 1.97 -17.80 12.48
C LEU A 88 1.95 -19.14 11.73
N PHE A 89 2.80 -19.31 10.72
CA PHE A 89 2.90 -20.58 9.98
C PHE A 89 3.59 -21.70 10.76
N ALA A 90 4.40 -21.35 11.78
CA ALA A 90 5.03 -22.34 12.66
C ALA A 90 4.06 -22.91 13.71
N GLN A 91 3.05 -22.14 14.13
CA GLN A 91 2.03 -22.63 15.08
C GLN A 91 1.02 -23.58 14.44
N GLU A 92 0.73 -23.41 13.15
CA GLU A 92 -0.24 -24.26 12.43
C GLU A 92 0.34 -25.63 12.04
N ALA A 93 1.67 -25.77 11.98
CA ALA A 93 2.35 -27.04 11.73
C ALA A 93 2.62 -27.87 13.01
N ALA A 94 2.30 -27.34 14.19
CA ALA A 94 2.57 -27.95 15.49
C ALA A 94 1.31 -28.48 16.21
N VAL A 95 0.17 -28.54 15.50
CA VAL A 95 -1.13 -29.04 16.00
C VAL A 95 -1.55 -30.28 15.22
#